data_AF-A0A850MB09-F1
#
_entry.id   AF-A0A850MB09-F1
#
_cell.length_a   1.000
_cell.length_b   1.000
_cell.length_c   1.000
_cell.angle_alpha   90.00
_cell.angle_beta   90.00
_cell.angle_gamma   90.00
#
_symmetry.space_group_name_H-M   'P 1'
#
loop_
_entity.id
_entity.type
_entity.pdbx_description
1 polymer ?
#
loop_
_entity_poly.entity_id
_entity_poly.type
_entity_poly.pdbx_seq_one_letter_code
_entity_poly.pdbx_strand_id
1 'polypeptide(L)'
;MTLELSNWNVLGQVWDGVNAKNYGLSDCIFNYEPLPPILQMMFGLDRPIWIERLTKALMENYLYLNYFEKEILESIKTRHYEVYDYYMRFYSYQLEKGIPIPSQTLQCKTPLYDKETGTWKRMGFEYPAGARIYYRDLGLTFEEMLSGVLFDITHESKIEKVTRENIISLGHGLNTRYLRPEPEY
;
A
#
# COMPACT_ATOMS: atom_id res chain seq x y z
N MET A 1 3.19 -9.98 7.40
CA MET A 1 2.59 -8.65 7.56
C MET A 1 3.29 -7.72 6.57
N THR A 2 2.56 -7.13 5.62
CA THR A 2 3.11 -6.15 4.68
C THR A 2 3.34 -4.83 5.41
N LEU A 3 4.47 -4.19 5.19
CA LEU A 3 4.81 -2.92 5.87
C LEU A 3 4.27 -1.68 5.13
N GLU A 4 3.62 -1.85 3.98
CA GLU A 4 3.09 -0.75 3.18
C GLU A 4 1.78 -0.22 3.74
N LEU A 5 1.64 1.11 3.76
CA LEU A 5 0.40 1.76 4.19
C LEU A 5 -0.69 1.70 3.11
N SER A 6 -0.36 1.81 1.82
CA SER A 6 -1.38 1.81 0.76
C SER A 6 -1.84 0.39 0.40
N ASN A 7 -3.15 0.16 0.31
CA ASN A 7 -3.72 -1.08 -0.22
C ASN A 7 -3.19 -1.43 -1.62
N TRP A 8 -2.97 -0.43 -2.48
CA TRP A 8 -2.39 -0.63 -3.82
C TRP A 8 -0.97 -1.18 -3.75
N ASN A 9 -0.13 -0.63 -2.87
CA ASN A 9 1.24 -1.11 -2.67
C ASN A 9 1.27 -2.48 -1.97
N VAL A 10 0.38 -2.72 -1.01
CA VAL A 10 0.24 -4.03 -0.35
C VAL A 10 -0.06 -5.12 -1.37
N LEU A 11 -1.03 -4.90 -2.25
CA LEU A 11 -1.36 -5.86 -3.31
C LEU A 11 -0.20 -6.05 -4.29
N GLY A 12 0.56 -4.99 -4.57
CA GLY A 12 1.80 -5.08 -5.32
C GLY A 12 2.84 -5.97 -4.63
N GLN A 13 3.06 -5.79 -3.33
CA GLN A 13 3.99 -6.62 -2.55
C GLN A 13 3.58 -8.08 -2.50
N VAL A 14 2.28 -8.38 -2.39
CA VAL A 14 1.79 -9.76 -2.44
C VAL A 14 2.15 -10.41 -3.78
N TRP A 15 1.90 -9.71 -4.89
CA TRP A 15 2.31 -10.18 -6.21
C TRP A 15 3.82 -10.35 -6.31
N ASP A 16 4.58 -9.37 -5.82
CA ASP A 16 6.05 -9.36 -5.85
C ASP A 16 6.63 -10.54 -5.07
N GLY A 17 6.03 -10.90 -3.93
CA GLY A 17 6.47 -12.02 -3.11
C GLY A 17 6.14 -13.38 -3.71
N VAL A 18 4.99 -13.54 -4.38
CA VAL A 18 4.66 -14.80 -5.08
C VAL A 18 5.48 -14.96 -6.35
N ASN A 19 5.75 -13.85 -7.05
CA ASN A 19 6.51 -13.82 -8.30
C ASN A 19 7.99 -13.44 -8.08
N ALA A 20 8.56 -13.72 -6.91
CA ALA A 20 9.90 -13.29 -6.51
C ALA A 20 11.01 -13.78 -7.49
N LYS A 21 10.79 -14.93 -8.14
CA LYS A 21 11.64 -15.45 -9.21
C LYS A 21 11.88 -14.45 -10.36
N ASN A 22 10.92 -13.57 -10.65
CA ASN A 22 11.03 -12.54 -11.68
C ASN A 22 12.09 -11.48 -11.33
N TYR A 23 12.44 -11.37 -10.05
CA TYR A 23 13.50 -10.51 -9.53
C TYR A 23 14.83 -11.23 -9.33
N GLY A 24 14.93 -12.49 -9.75
CA GLY A 24 16.11 -13.31 -9.53
C GLY A 24 16.31 -13.76 -8.08
N LEU A 25 15.26 -13.66 -7.25
CA LEU A 25 15.22 -14.19 -5.89
C LEU A 25 14.79 -15.68 -5.89
N SER A 26 14.62 -16.27 -4.71
CA SER A 26 14.03 -17.61 -4.54
C SER A 26 12.64 -17.70 -5.20
N ASP A 27 12.16 -18.93 -5.40
CA ASP A 27 10.92 -19.20 -6.15
C ASP A 27 9.73 -18.34 -5.69
N CYS A 28 9.58 -18.19 -4.37
CA CYS A 28 8.65 -17.26 -3.75
C CYS A 28 9.15 -16.80 -2.37
N ILE A 29 8.61 -15.68 -1.89
CA ILE A 29 8.68 -15.20 -0.51
C ILE A 29 7.38 -15.57 0.23
N PHE A 30 6.25 -15.60 -0.48
CA PHE A 30 4.97 -16.03 0.04
C PHE A 30 4.54 -17.31 -0.66
N ASN A 31 4.29 -18.36 0.13
CA ASN A 31 3.72 -19.61 -0.36
C ASN A 31 2.33 -19.82 0.27
N TYR A 32 1.37 -20.27 -0.54
CA TYR A 32 0.02 -20.61 -0.10
C TYR A 32 -0.19 -22.10 -0.28
N GLU A 33 -0.58 -22.80 0.79
CA GLU A 33 -0.83 -24.24 0.74
C GLU A 33 -2.16 -24.59 1.41
N PRO A 34 -3.18 -25.02 0.64
CA PRO A 34 -3.23 -25.08 -0.83
C PRO A 34 -3.41 -23.68 -1.45
N LEU A 35 -2.81 -23.43 -2.62
CA LEU A 35 -3.07 -22.23 -3.42
C LEU A 35 -4.38 -22.42 -4.21
N PRO A 36 -5.45 -21.65 -3.94
CA PRO A 36 -6.70 -21.76 -4.69
C PRO A 36 -6.46 -21.53 -6.20
N PRO A 37 -7.08 -22.31 -7.11
CA PRO A 37 -6.86 -22.18 -8.55
C PRO A 37 -7.09 -20.77 -9.10
N ILE A 38 -8.04 -20.03 -8.51
CA ILE A 38 -8.30 -18.64 -8.90
C ILE A 38 -7.09 -17.73 -8.65
N LEU A 39 -6.43 -17.87 -7.49
CA LEU A 39 -5.24 -17.09 -7.18
C LEU A 39 -4.07 -17.49 -8.07
N GLN A 40 -3.93 -18.78 -8.40
CA GLN A 40 -2.92 -19.24 -9.35
C GLN A 40 -3.06 -18.59 -10.73
N MET A 41 -4.29 -18.54 -11.27
CA MET A 41 -4.55 -17.85 -12.54
C MET A 41 -4.21 -16.36 -12.45
N MET A 42 -4.56 -15.72 -11.33
CA MET A 42 -4.34 -14.30 -11.14
C MET A 42 -2.86 -13.94 -10.96
N PHE A 43 -2.07 -14.78 -10.28
CA PHE A 43 -0.63 -14.55 -10.14
C PHE A 43 0.15 -14.63 -11.46
N GLY A 44 -0.44 -15.24 -12.51
CA GLY A 44 0.10 -15.22 -13.87
C GLY A 44 -0.13 -13.92 -14.65
N LEU A 45 -0.89 -12.97 -14.10
CA LEU A 45 -1.08 -11.65 -14.70
C LEU A 45 0.10 -10.73 -14.42
N ASP A 46 0.31 -9.73 -15.28
CA ASP A 46 1.26 -8.66 -15.01
C ASP A 46 0.89 -7.90 -13.73
N ARG A 47 1.91 -7.45 -12.99
CA ARG A 47 1.75 -6.75 -11.70
C ARG A 47 0.70 -5.63 -11.72
N PRO A 48 0.66 -4.71 -12.70
CA PRO A 48 -0.35 -3.64 -12.71
C PRO A 48 -1.77 -4.20 -12.88
N ILE A 49 -1.96 -5.19 -13.75
CA ILE A 49 -3.25 -5.82 -14.02
C ILE A 49 -3.74 -6.58 -12.78
N TRP A 50 -2.84 -7.26 -12.07
CA TRP A 50 -3.14 -7.90 -10.78
C TRP A 50 -3.66 -6.88 -9.75
N ILE A 51 -2.91 -5.79 -9.52
CA ILE A 51 -3.24 -4.79 -8.51
C ILE A 51 -4.59 -4.15 -8.83
N GLU A 52 -4.81 -3.75 -10.08
CA GLU A 52 -6.06 -3.12 -10.52
C GLU A 52 -7.26 -4.04 -10.33
N ARG A 53 -7.18 -5.30 -10.80
CA ARG A 53 -8.30 -6.25 -10.68
C ARG A 53 -8.66 -6.56 -9.24
N LEU A 54 -7.67 -6.77 -8.37
CA LEU A 54 -7.97 -7.03 -6.96
C LEU A 54 -8.44 -5.79 -6.23
N THR A 55 -7.92 -4.61 -6.55
CA THR A 55 -8.43 -3.39 -5.92
C THR A 55 -9.85 -3.09 -6.36
N LYS A 56 -10.20 -3.36 -7.64
CA LYS A 56 -11.58 -3.24 -8.11
C LYS A 56 -12.51 -4.19 -7.37
N ALA A 57 -12.09 -5.44 -7.17
CA ALA A 57 -12.90 -6.46 -6.50
C ALA A 57 -13.07 -6.21 -4.99
N LEU A 58 -12.06 -5.65 -4.33
CA LEU A 58 -12.04 -5.49 -2.86
C LEU A 58 -12.51 -4.11 -2.39
N MET A 59 -12.20 -3.06 -3.16
CA MET A 59 -12.30 -1.66 -2.72
C MET A 59 -12.81 -0.73 -3.82
N GLU A 60 -13.41 -1.27 -4.90
CA GLU A 60 -13.91 -0.51 -6.04
C GLU A 60 -12.89 0.47 -6.69
N ASN A 61 -11.59 0.17 -6.58
CA ASN A 61 -10.47 1.05 -6.97
C ASN A 61 -10.22 2.27 -6.07
N TYR A 62 -10.88 2.41 -4.93
CA TYR A 62 -10.52 3.45 -3.97
C TYR A 62 -9.18 3.16 -3.30
N LEU A 63 -8.42 4.22 -3.12
CA LEU A 63 -7.20 4.22 -2.33
C LEU A 63 -7.57 4.20 -0.84
N TYR A 64 -6.98 3.23 -0.15
CA TYR A 64 -7.11 3.09 1.30
C TYR A 64 -5.73 3.00 1.92
N LEU A 65 -5.52 3.78 2.98
CA LEU A 65 -4.39 3.59 3.86
C LEU A 65 -4.78 2.65 4.98
N ASN A 66 -4.03 1.57 5.10
CA ASN A 66 -4.22 0.52 6.09
C ASN A 66 -4.11 1.09 7.51
N TYR A 67 -4.90 0.51 8.39
CA TYR A 67 -4.97 0.88 9.78
C TYR A 67 -4.17 -0.07 10.66
N PHE A 68 -3.76 0.44 11.82
CA PHE A 68 -3.30 -0.37 12.93
C PHE A 68 -4.38 -0.36 14.01
N GLU A 69 -4.83 -1.55 14.40
CA GLU A 69 -5.69 -1.69 15.56
C GLU A 69 -4.99 -1.11 16.79
N LYS A 70 -5.67 -0.19 17.47
CA LYS A 70 -5.11 0.55 18.61
C LYS A 70 -4.69 -0.43 19.71
N GLU A 71 -5.50 -1.44 19.96
CA GLU A 71 -5.27 -2.48 20.95
C GLU A 71 -4.00 -3.29 20.65
N ILE A 72 -3.77 -3.63 19.38
CA ILE A 72 -2.55 -4.29 18.93
C ILE A 72 -1.35 -3.36 19.15
N LEU A 73 -1.47 -2.09 18.74
CA LEU A 73 -0.37 -1.14 18.86
C LEU A 73 0.02 -0.87 20.32
N GLU A 74 -0.96 -0.70 21.22
CA GLU A 74 -0.72 -0.54 22.65
C GLU A 74 -0.13 -1.80 23.29
N SER A 75 -0.58 -2.98 22.86
CA SER A 75 -0.01 -4.26 23.31
C SER A 75 1.46 -4.40 22.91
N ILE A 76 1.81 -4.10 21.65
CA ILE A 76 3.20 -4.13 21.16
C ILE A 76 4.03 -3.08 21.90
N LYS A 77 3.54 -1.85 22.05
CA LYS A 77 4.23 -0.79 22.78
C LYS A 77 4.58 -1.17 24.22
N THR A 78 3.67 -1.89 24.89
CA THR A 78 3.84 -2.32 26.28
C THR A 78 4.79 -3.52 26.41
N ARG A 79 4.73 -4.49 25.48
CA ARG A 79 5.45 -5.77 25.59
C ARG A 79 6.77 -5.83 24.80
N HIS A 80 6.86 -5.07 23.71
CA HIS A 80 7.92 -5.11 22.71
C HIS A 80 8.18 -3.70 22.17
N TYR A 81 8.61 -2.78 23.04
CA TYR A 81 8.78 -1.37 22.69
C TYR A 81 9.75 -1.16 21.53
N GLU A 82 10.79 -1.98 21.42
CA GLU A 82 11.76 -1.96 20.31
C GLU A 82 11.09 -2.25 18.96
N VAL A 83 10.13 -3.16 18.94
CA VAL A 83 9.35 -3.48 17.75
C VAL A 83 8.41 -2.32 17.42
N TYR A 84 7.75 -1.75 18.44
CA TYR A 84 6.92 -0.56 18.28
C TYR A 84 7.71 0.62 17.70
N ASP A 85 8.86 0.96 18.27
CA ASP A 85 9.73 2.05 17.81
C ASP A 85 10.19 1.84 16.36
N TYR A 86 10.57 0.61 16.00
CA TYR A 86 10.90 0.27 14.62
C TYR A 86 9.73 0.53 13.66
N TYR A 87 8.52 0.04 13.99
CA TYR A 87 7.34 0.27 13.16
C TYR A 87 7.01 1.76 13.04
N MET A 88 7.05 2.52 14.13
CA MET A 88 6.77 3.95 14.12
C MET A 88 7.77 4.70 13.24
N ARG A 89 9.07 4.39 13.33
CA ARG A 89 10.08 4.99 12.43
C ARG A 89 9.82 4.64 10.97
N PHE A 90 9.46 3.39 10.68
CA PHE A 90 9.18 2.94 9.32
C PHE A 90 7.97 3.66 8.71
N TYR A 91 6.87 3.77 9.45
CA TYR A 91 5.67 4.47 8.99
C TYR A 91 5.87 5.99 8.92
N SER A 92 6.59 6.59 9.87
CA SER A 92 7.00 7.99 9.80
C SER A 92 7.79 8.28 8.54
N TYR A 93 8.78 7.43 8.21
CA TYR A 93 9.54 7.57 6.97
C TYR A 93 8.64 7.53 5.73
N GLN A 94 7.67 6.60 5.66
CA GLN A 94 6.73 6.54 4.54
C GLN A 94 5.86 7.79 4.43
N LEU A 95 5.32 8.28 5.56
CA LEU A 95 4.46 9.46 5.59
C LEU A 95 5.22 10.77 5.35
N GLU A 96 6.51 10.83 5.68
CA GLU A 96 7.39 11.95 5.36
C GLU A 96 7.84 11.94 3.90
N LYS A 97 8.13 10.76 3.33
CA LYS A 97 8.49 10.61 1.91
C LYS A 97 7.30 10.82 0.98
N GLY A 98 6.09 10.58 1.49
CA GLY A 98 4.85 10.66 0.77
C GLY A 98 4.50 9.34 0.09
N ILE A 99 3.27 8.90 0.31
CA ILE A 99 2.74 7.65 -0.23
C ILE A 99 2.31 7.88 -1.68
N PRO A 100 2.68 6.99 -2.62
CA PRO A 100 2.26 7.11 -4.01
C PRO A 100 0.73 6.93 -4.15
N ILE A 101 0.14 7.67 -5.08
CA ILE A 101 -1.27 7.46 -5.47
C ILE A 101 -1.39 6.24 -6.42
N PRO A 102 -2.60 5.68 -6.60
CA PRO A 102 -2.81 4.45 -7.38
C PRO A 102 -2.15 4.42 -8.77
N SER A 103 -2.26 5.51 -9.52
CA SER A 103 -1.67 5.63 -10.86
C SER A 103 -0.14 5.48 -10.85
N GLN A 104 0.53 6.03 -9.83
CA GLN A 104 1.97 5.90 -9.65
C GLN A 104 2.36 4.48 -9.26
N THR A 105 1.55 3.80 -8.44
CA THR A 105 1.78 2.40 -8.05
C THR A 105 1.68 1.46 -9.25
N LEU A 106 0.68 1.66 -10.13
CA LEU A 106 0.54 0.87 -11.36
C LEU A 106 1.69 1.09 -12.34
N GLN A 107 2.23 2.30 -12.41
CA GLN A 107 3.35 2.67 -13.28
C GLN A 107 4.73 2.47 -12.61
N CYS A 108 4.75 1.91 -11.40
CA CYS A 108 5.97 1.70 -10.65
C CYS A 108 6.89 0.72 -11.39
N LYS A 109 8.14 1.13 -11.57
CA LYS A 109 9.17 0.24 -12.09
C LYS A 109 9.80 -0.55 -10.94
N THR A 110 9.80 -1.86 -11.07
CA THR A 110 10.26 -2.79 -10.04
C THR A 110 11.79 -2.90 -10.02
N PRO A 111 12.39 -3.38 -8.92
CA PRO A 111 13.80 -3.72 -8.88
C PRO A 111 14.19 -4.66 -10.04
N LEU A 112 15.40 -4.49 -10.56
CA LEU A 112 15.91 -5.27 -11.68
C LEU A 112 17.34 -5.71 -11.39
N TYR A 113 17.50 -7.01 -11.16
CA TYR A 113 18.79 -7.66 -11.00
C TYR A 113 19.23 -8.28 -12.33
N ASP A 114 20.43 -7.94 -12.77
CA ASP A 114 21.05 -8.57 -13.92
C ASP A 114 21.85 -9.80 -13.47
N LYS A 115 21.37 -10.98 -13.85
CA LYS A 115 21.99 -12.26 -13.49
C LYS A 115 23.29 -12.53 -14.26
N GLU A 116 23.46 -11.96 -15.45
CA GLU A 116 24.66 -12.16 -16.27
C GLU A 116 25.83 -11.35 -15.71
N THR A 117 25.57 -10.12 -15.29
CA THR A 117 26.60 -9.23 -14.73
C THR A 117 26.72 -9.32 -13.21
N GLY A 118 25.74 -9.92 -12.53
CA GLY A 118 25.69 -10.00 -11.07
C GLY A 118 25.43 -8.66 -10.39
N THR A 119 24.81 -7.70 -11.08
CA THR A 119 24.62 -6.33 -10.59
C THR A 119 23.16 -5.89 -10.65
N TRP A 120 22.74 -5.07 -9.68
CA TRP A 120 21.45 -4.41 -9.72
C TRP A 120 21.46 -3.27 -10.74
N LYS A 121 20.64 -3.37 -11.79
CA LYS A 121 20.31 -2.24 -12.67
C LYS A 121 19.38 -1.25 -11.96
N ARG A 122 18.58 -1.74 -11.03
CA ARG A 122 17.68 -0.95 -10.18
C ARG A 122 17.50 -1.63 -8.82
N MET A 123 17.92 -0.99 -7.73
CA MET A 123 17.85 -1.58 -6.37
C MET A 123 16.51 -1.38 -5.65
N GLY A 124 15.61 -0.54 -6.18
CA GLY A 124 14.36 -0.21 -5.49
C GLY A 124 13.20 0.05 -6.43
N PHE A 125 12.02 0.21 -5.84
CA PHE A 125 10.82 0.63 -6.55
C PHE A 125 10.94 2.09 -6.96
N GLU A 126 10.83 2.36 -8.26
CA GLU A 126 10.84 3.70 -8.83
C GLU A 126 9.42 4.08 -9.28
N TYR A 127 8.81 4.99 -8.54
CA TYR A 127 7.51 5.56 -8.85
C TYR A 127 7.69 6.80 -9.75
N PRO A 128 6.80 7.02 -10.74
CA PRO A 128 6.84 8.24 -11.54
C PRO A 128 6.59 9.48 -10.68
N ALA A 129 7.03 10.65 -11.18
CA ALA A 129 6.71 11.93 -10.55
C ALA A 129 5.19 12.17 -10.54
N GLY A 130 4.70 12.95 -9.57
CA GLY A 130 3.27 13.26 -9.43
C GLY A 130 2.86 13.50 -7.98
N ALA A 131 1.57 13.72 -7.77
CA ALA A 131 1.00 13.93 -6.44
C ALA A 131 1.29 12.76 -5.50
N ARG A 132 1.59 13.06 -4.24
CA ARG A 132 1.78 12.08 -3.17
C ARG A 132 0.97 12.48 -1.97
N ILE A 133 0.72 11.51 -1.10
CA ILE A 133 -0.04 11.70 0.14
C ILE A 133 0.96 12.02 1.25
N TYR A 134 0.89 13.23 1.76
CA TYR A 134 1.63 13.67 2.93
C TYR A 134 0.65 13.99 4.05
N TYR A 135 0.84 13.42 5.24
CA TYR A 135 -0.08 13.62 6.37
C TYR A 135 -0.27 15.10 6.72
N ARG A 136 0.78 15.91 6.57
CA ARG A 136 0.76 17.36 6.81
C ARG A 136 -0.18 18.10 5.86
N ASP A 137 -0.26 17.68 4.60
CA ASP A 137 -1.14 18.29 3.59
C ASP A 137 -2.62 17.97 3.83
N LEU A 138 -2.90 16.91 4.60
CA LEU A 138 -4.26 16.50 4.98
C LEU A 138 -4.76 17.19 6.25
N GLY A 139 -3.87 17.88 6.97
CA GLY A 139 -4.17 18.40 8.31
C GLY A 139 -4.56 17.30 9.30
N LEU A 140 -3.93 16.14 9.20
CA LEU A 140 -4.10 15.01 10.10
C LEU A 140 -2.86 14.84 10.98
N THR A 141 -3.05 14.29 12.18
CA THR A 141 -1.91 13.80 12.96
C THR A 141 -1.38 12.50 12.37
N PHE A 142 -0.18 12.11 12.82
CA PHE A 142 0.40 10.82 12.47
C PHE A 142 -0.49 9.65 12.91
N GLU A 143 -1.04 9.73 14.12
CA GLU A 143 -1.94 8.72 14.69
C GLU A 143 -3.26 8.64 13.92
N GLU A 144 -3.81 9.78 13.49
CA GLU A 144 -5.02 9.79 12.65
C GLU A 144 -4.77 9.06 11.32
N MET A 145 -3.59 9.24 10.70
CA MET A 145 -3.23 8.50 9.48
C MET A 145 -3.14 6.99 9.71
N LEU A 146 -2.63 6.56 10.87
CA LEU A 146 -2.53 5.14 11.21
C LEU A 146 -3.87 4.52 11.63
N SER A 147 -4.92 5.32 11.85
CA SER A 147 -6.26 4.82 12.17
C SER A 147 -7.01 4.26 10.96
N GLY A 148 -6.47 4.46 9.75
CA GLY A 148 -7.11 4.12 8.48
C GLY A 148 -7.71 5.35 7.83
N VAL A 149 -7.47 5.50 6.53
CA VAL A 149 -7.97 6.65 5.75
C VAL A 149 -8.43 6.16 4.39
N LEU A 150 -9.72 6.38 4.09
CA LEU A 150 -10.30 6.10 2.78
C LEU A 150 -10.32 7.37 1.95
N PHE A 151 -9.80 7.30 0.74
CA PHE A 151 -9.70 8.43 -0.17
C PHE A 151 -10.65 8.29 -1.36
N ASP A 152 -11.19 9.42 -1.80
CA ASP A 152 -11.84 9.60 -3.11
C ASP A 152 -10.75 9.78 -4.18
N ILE A 153 -9.91 8.75 -4.32
CA ILE A 153 -8.80 8.69 -5.26
C ILE A 153 -8.77 7.28 -5.85
N THR A 154 -8.75 7.21 -7.18
CA THR A 154 -8.58 6.00 -7.95
C THR A 154 -7.35 6.13 -8.87
N HIS A 155 -7.08 5.10 -9.67
CA HIS A 155 -6.01 5.16 -10.68
C HIS A 155 -6.31 6.11 -11.86
N GLU A 156 -7.57 6.53 -12.01
CA GLU A 156 -8.00 7.48 -13.06
C GLU A 156 -7.96 8.93 -12.59
N SER A 157 -7.83 9.17 -11.28
CA SER A 157 -7.84 10.50 -10.69
C SER A 157 -6.68 11.37 -11.21
N LYS A 158 -7.02 12.54 -11.77
CA LYS A 158 -6.06 13.56 -12.21
C LYS A 158 -5.92 14.61 -11.12
N ILE A 159 -4.99 14.37 -10.19
CA ILE A 159 -4.79 15.21 -9.00
C ILE A 159 -3.37 15.77 -9.00
N GLU A 160 -3.24 17.08 -8.82
CA GLU A 160 -1.94 17.74 -8.68
C GLU A 160 -1.39 17.65 -7.24
N LYS A 161 -2.28 17.72 -6.25
CA LYS A 161 -1.95 17.62 -4.83
C LYS A 161 -3.07 16.93 -4.07
N VAL A 162 -2.71 15.97 -3.22
CA VAL A 162 -3.66 15.32 -2.31
C VAL A 162 -3.86 16.19 -1.08
N THR A 163 -5.10 16.53 -0.76
CA THR A 163 -5.48 17.36 0.39
C THR A 163 -6.57 16.68 1.22
N ARG A 164 -7.00 17.32 2.30
CA ARG A 164 -8.13 16.85 3.12
C ARG A 164 -9.42 16.64 2.32
N GLU A 165 -9.58 17.38 1.22
CA GLU A 165 -10.70 17.20 0.31
C GLU A 165 -10.65 15.88 -0.44
N ASN A 166 -9.57 15.11 -0.43
CA ASN A 166 -9.60 13.80 -1.05
C ASN A 166 -10.03 12.70 -0.08
N ILE A 167 -10.43 13.02 1.16
CA ILE A 167 -10.77 12.03 2.18
C ILE A 167 -12.28 11.80 2.23
N ILE A 168 -12.69 10.54 2.10
CA ILE A 168 -14.08 10.08 2.30
C ILE A 168 -14.31 9.84 3.80
N SER A 169 -13.46 9.04 4.44
CA SER A 169 -13.60 8.67 5.83
C SER A 169 -12.27 8.41 6.53
N LEU A 170 -12.32 8.47 7.86
CA LEU A 170 -11.23 8.13 8.78
C LEU A 170 -11.65 6.97 9.67
N GLY A 171 -10.69 6.18 10.14
CA GLY A 171 -10.95 5.03 11.00
C GLY A 171 -11.30 3.76 10.24
N HIS A 172 -11.66 2.72 10.99
CA HIS A 172 -12.03 1.42 10.45
C HIS A 172 -13.18 0.80 11.26
N GLY A 173 -14.07 0.06 10.58
CA GLY A 173 -15.18 -0.66 11.20
C GLY A 173 -16.10 0.26 12.01
N LEU A 174 -16.34 -0.08 13.28
CA LEU A 174 -17.20 0.69 14.19
C LEU A 174 -16.65 2.09 14.52
N ASN A 175 -15.37 2.33 14.27
CA ASN A 175 -14.71 3.62 14.53
C ASN A 175 -14.66 4.52 13.28
N THR A 176 -15.37 4.15 12.21
CA THR A 176 -15.37 4.91 10.97
C THR A 176 -16.12 6.24 11.15
N ARG A 177 -15.47 7.34 10.77
CA ARG A 177 -16.04 8.68 10.72
C ARG A 177 -15.97 9.20 9.29
N TYR A 178 -17.14 9.35 8.67
CA TYR A 178 -17.27 9.98 7.36
C TYR A 178 -17.04 11.48 7.46
N LEU A 179 -16.19 12.00 6.56
CA LEU A 179 -15.93 13.44 6.41
C LEU A 179 -16.73 14.05 5.25
N ARG A 180 -17.30 13.18 4.40
CA ARG A 180 -18.16 13.52 3.27
C ARG A 180 -19.40 12.62 3.30
N PRO A 181 -20.54 13.06 2.76
CA PRO A 181 -21.65 12.15 2.48
C PRO A 181 -21.14 10.99 1.61
N GLU A 182 -21.72 9.79 1.81
CA GLU A 182 -21.32 8.60 1.06
C GLU A 182 -21.44 8.85 -0.45
N PRO A 183 -20.51 8.32 -1.28
CA PRO A 183 -20.68 8.35 -2.72
C PRO A 183 -22.01 7.66 -3.09
N GLU A 184 -22.82 8.31 -3.91
CA GLU A 184 -24.00 7.64 -4.49
C GLU A 184 -23.49 6.55 -5.46
N TYR A 185 -23.82 5.29 -5.16
CA TYR A 185 -23.44 4.11 -5.94
C TYR A 185 -24.31 3.93 -7.18
#